data_AF-A0A9P6W368-F1
#
_entry.id   AF-A0A9P6W368-F1
#
_cell.length_a   1.000
_cell.length_b   1.000
_cell.length_c   1.000
_cell.angle_alpha   90.00
_cell.angle_beta   90.00
_cell.angle_gamma   90.00
#
_symmetry.space_group_name_H-M   'P 1'
#
loop_
_entity.id
_entity.type
_entity.pdbx_description
1 polymer ?
#
loop_
_entity_poly.entity_id
_entity_poly.type
_entity_poly.pdbx_seq_one_letter_code
_entity_poly.pdbx_strand_id
1 'polypeptide(L)'
;MSVQDTIKFLPPEPIVLLPSNDEDNQEEEVGRAGTETTDYGTRGLVTRKHRASSSVNSNFNFSRVCVSDCTILKGDNNSQFAMWKITILLQPSVTLINTALDEDNHNRKPQVASPQIQLYKRYSDFELFRRMIVGKIQKQGDSPDFIILLSKIPKLPPKVPWYDMWQYRKLNYNKKWLIERRIGLETFLNGIVLNRDIVQMCRSEILQFLEYPTSE
;
A
#
# COMPACT_ATOMS: atom_id res chain seq x y z
N MET A 1 -38.92 19.31 27.89
CA MET A 1 -38.49 20.08 26.70
C MET A 1 -37.22 19.43 26.18
N SER A 2 -37.16 19.06 24.91
CA SER A 2 -35.98 18.40 24.31
C SER A 2 -35.29 19.39 23.38
N VAL A 3 -34.00 19.64 23.60
CA VAL A 3 -33.20 20.53 22.75
C VAL A 3 -32.59 19.68 21.64
N GLN A 4 -32.95 19.98 20.39
CA GLN A 4 -32.36 19.34 19.22
C GLN A 4 -31.15 20.15 18.76
N ASP A 5 -29.95 19.71 19.15
CA ASP A 5 -28.70 20.25 18.61
C ASP A 5 -28.57 19.89 17.13
N THR A 6 -28.95 20.84 16.27
CA THR A 6 -28.88 20.72 14.82
C THR A 6 -27.51 21.20 14.34
N ILE A 7 -26.66 20.24 13.97
CA ILE A 7 -25.33 20.52 13.41
C ILE A 7 -25.51 21.25 12.07
N LYS A 8 -25.20 22.55 12.05
CA LYS A 8 -25.14 23.35 10.81
C LYS A 8 -23.88 23.01 10.04
N PHE A 9 -24.03 22.30 8.92
CA PHE A 9 -22.97 22.17 7.93
C PHE A 9 -22.82 23.47 7.15
N LEU A 10 -21.65 24.09 7.22
CA LEU A 10 -21.27 25.17 6.32
C LEU A 10 -20.81 24.57 4.97
N PRO A 11 -21.11 25.22 3.83
CA PRO A 11 -20.59 24.79 2.54
C PRO A 11 -19.07 24.93 2.49
N PRO A 12 -18.36 24.10 1.69
CA PRO A 12 -16.92 24.23 1.51
C PRO A 12 -16.57 25.56 0.82
N GLU A 13 -15.46 26.16 1.24
CA GLU A 13 -14.96 27.40 0.63
C GLU A 13 -14.52 27.15 -0.83
N PRO A 14 -14.77 28.11 -1.74
CA PRO A 14 -14.38 27.96 -3.15
C PRO A 14 -12.86 28.02 -3.31
N ILE A 15 -12.31 27.05 -4.03
CA ILE A 15 -10.87 26.98 -4.34
C ILE A 15 -10.50 28.11 -5.30
N VAL A 16 -9.70 29.07 -4.84
CA VAL A 16 -9.07 30.08 -5.70
C VAL A 16 -7.85 29.45 -6.36
N LEU A 17 -7.93 29.25 -7.68
CA LEU A 17 -6.78 28.86 -8.49
C LEU A 17 -5.83 30.07 -8.61
N LEU A 18 -4.61 29.92 -8.11
CA LEU A 18 -3.54 30.88 -8.37
C LEU A 18 -3.16 30.81 -9.87
N PRO A 19 -2.93 31.94 -10.55
CA PRO A 19 -2.43 31.92 -11.92
C PRO A 19 -1.03 31.28 -11.96
N SER A 20 -0.84 30.36 -12.90
CA SER A 20 0.49 29.86 -13.25
C SER A 20 1.25 30.96 -13.99
N ASN A 21 2.41 31.37 -13.45
CA ASN A 21 3.36 32.18 -14.19
C ASN A 21 4.09 31.26 -15.19
N ASP A 22 3.52 31.14 -16.38
CA ASP A 22 4.21 30.60 -17.54
C ASP A 22 5.11 31.72 -18.11
N GLU A 23 6.36 31.81 -17.63
CA GLU A 23 7.39 32.64 -18.26
C GLU A 23 8.15 31.82 -19.30
N ASP A 24 7.81 32.07 -20.57
CA ASP A 24 8.59 31.64 -21.73
C ASP A 24 10.04 32.16 -21.65
N ASN A 25 11.01 31.31 -21.95
CA ASN A 25 12.33 31.76 -22.40
C ASN A 25 12.79 30.92 -23.60
N GLN A 26 12.82 31.58 -24.76
CA GLN A 26 13.34 31.06 -26.02
C GLN A 26 14.78 31.54 -26.19
N GLU A 27 15.71 30.67 -26.56
CA GLU A 27 16.99 31.06 -27.18
C GLU A 27 17.43 30.09 -28.29
N GLU A 28 18.02 30.64 -29.34
CA GLU A 28 18.59 29.97 -30.53
C GLU A 28 20.07 30.42 -30.70
N GLU A 29 20.93 29.84 -31.54
CA GLU A 29 20.77 28.92 -32.67
C GLU A 29 22.07 28.07 -32.82
N VAL A 30 22.20 27.39 -33.95
CA VAL A 30 23.43 26.94 -34.64
C VAL A 30 24.04 25.63 -34.11
N GLY A 31 24.16 24.52 -34.84
CA GLY A 31 23.93 24.26 -36.27
C GLY A 31 25.17 23.67 -36.94
N ARG A 32 25.16 22.36 -37.29
CA ARG A 32 25.79 21.77 -38.52
C ARG A 32 25.71 20.24 -38.61
N ALA A 33 25.31 19.78 -39.81
CA ALA A 33 25.59 18.51 -40.50
C ALA A 33 25.44 17.16 -39.75
N GLY A 34 24.74 16.14 -40.26
CA GLY A 34 23.97 16.02 -41.50
C GLY A 34 24.18 14.67 -42.19
N THR A 35 23.15 13.83 -42.24
CA THR A 35 23.00 12.74 -43.22
C THR A 35 21.52 12.44 -43.43
N GLU A 36 21.05 12.51 -44.67
CA GLU A 36 19.68 12.14 -45.06
C GLU A 36 19.62 10.66 -45.46
N THR A 37 18.66 9.90 -44.93
CA THR A 37 18.06 8.75 -45.64
C THR A 37 16.58 8.66 -45.27
N THR A 38 15.73 8.80 -46.29
CA THR A 38 14.27 8.70 -46.25
C THR A 38 13.83 7.24 -46.03
N ASP A 39 12.79 6.98 -45.23
CA ASP A 39 11.52 6.44 -45.76
C ASP A 39 10.39 6.22 -44.72
N TYR A 40 9.20 5.99 -45.27
CA TYR A 40 7.85 6.15 -44.74
C TYR A 40 7.43 5.24 -43.57
N GLY A 41 6.84 5.86 -42.55
CA GLY A 41 5.45 5.52 -42.16
C GLY A 41 5.20 4.63 -40.93
N THR A 42 4.02 4.87 -40.33
CA THR A 42 3.27 4.05 -39.36
C THR A 42 3.43 4.36 -37.86
N ARG A 43 2.43 5.09 -37.36
CA ARG A 43 1.76 4.95 -36.05
C ARG A 43 2.53 4.26 -34.90
N GLY A 44 2.96 5.10 -33.95
CA GLY A 44 2.48 5.01 -32.57
C GLY A 44 2.63 3.68 -31.84
N LEU A 45 3.84 3.37 -31.39
CA LEU A 45 4.07 2.54 -30.20
C LEU A 45 5.04 3.29 -29.29
N VAL A 46 4.49 3.98 -28.28
CA VAL A 46 5.27 4.43 -27.13
C VAL A 46 5.67 3.18 -26.37
N THR A 47 6.82 2.60 -26.73
CA THR A 47 7.50 1.61 -25.92
C THR A 47 7.88 2.29 -24.62
N ARG A 48 7.01 2.16 -23.61
CA ARG A 48 7.38 2.41 -22.21
C ARG A 48 8.61 1.55 -21.97
N LYS A 49 9.79 2.19 -21.98
CA LYS A 49 11.04 1.56 -21.56
C LYS A 49 10.73 0.84 -20.26
N HIS A 50 10.86 -0.49 -20.26
CA HIS A 50 10.81 -1.27 -19.04
C HIS A 50 11.73 -0.55 -18.06
N ARG A 51 11.18 0.04 -16.99
CA ARG A 51 12.02 0.66 -15.95
C ARG A 51 12.88 -0.48 -15.44
N ALA A 52 14.16 -0.41 -15.78
CA ALA A 52 15.11 -1.47 -15.49
C ALA A 52 15.02 -1.83 -14.01
N SER A 53 15.21 -3.12 -13.72
CA SER A 53 15.36 -3.65 -12.36
C SER A 53 16.46 -2.89 -11.64
N SER A 54 16.06 -1.86 -10.90
CA SER A 54 16.95 -0.88 -10.31
C SER A 54 16.94 -1.03 -8.80
N SER A 55 18.14 -1.23 -8.26
CA SER A 55 18.47 -1.24 -6.82
C SER A 55 18.12 0.06 -6.08
N VAL A 56 17.68 1.08 -6.82
CA VAL A 56 17.21 2.42 -6.39
C VAL A 56 16.07 2.37 -5.36
N ASN A 57 15.39 1.23 -5.20
CA ASN A 57 14.27 1.08 -4.25
C ASN A 57 14.59 0.18 -3.04
N SER A 58 15.86 0.19 -2.60
CA SER A 58 16.35 -0.42 -1.34
C SER A 58 16.50 0.60 -0.19
N ASN A 59 16.03 1.83 -0.42
CA ASN A 59 16.12 2.97 0.48
C ASN A 59 15.35 2.80 1.80
N PHE A 60 14.29 1.98 1.81
CA PHE A 60 13.46 1.77 2.98
C PHE A 60 13.12 0.30 3.17
N ASN A 61 13.05 -0.12 4.44
CA ASN A 61 12.58 -1.44 4.86
C ASN A 61 11.26 -1.30 5.62
N PHE A 62 10.42 -2.33 5.57
CA PHE A 62 9.28 -2.43 6.48
C PHE A 62 9.78 -2.58 7.91
N SER A 63 9.40 -1.64 8.79
CA SER A 63 9.78 -1.64 10.20
C SER A 63 8.69 -2.28 11.06
N ARG A 64 7.44 -1.85 10.85
CA ARG A 64 6.26 -2.34 11.58
C ARG A 64 4.99 -2.05 10.80
N VAL A 65 4.00 -2.93 10.95
CA VAL A 65 2.59 -2.68 10.62
C VAL A 65 1.79 -2.50 11.91
N CYS A 66 0.90 -1.52 11.92
CA CYS A 66 -0.10 -1.29 12.96
C CYS A 66 -1.50 -1.38 12.32
N VAL A 67 -2.43 -2.12 12.93
CA VAL A 67 -3.84 -2.12 12.51
C VAL A 67 -4.63 -1.38 13.57
N SER A 68 -5.21 -0.25 13.21
CA SER A 68 -5.99 0.60 14.11
C SER A 68 -7.46 0.14 14.18
N ASP A 69 -8.31 0.89 14.89
CA ASP A 69 -9.74 0.62 14.92
C ASP A 69 -10.38 0.63 13.52
N CYS A 70 -11.48 -0.10 13.37
CA CYS A 70 -12.22 -0.17 12.12
C CYS A 70 -13.35 0.86 12.07
N THR A 71 -13.59 1.43 10.89
CA THR A 71 -14.81 2.16 10.58
C THR A 71 -15.85 1.18 10.04
N ILE A 72 -17.09 1.26 10.52
CA ILE A 72 -18.20 0.50 9.96
C ILE A 72 -18.80 1.30 8.80
N LEU A 73 -18.73 0.74 7.60
CA LEU A 73 -19.32 1.33 6.40
C LEU A 73 -20.57 0.55 6.01
N LYS A 74 -21.59 1.28 5.52
CA LYS A 74 -22.78 0.68 4.91
C LYS A 74 -22.49 0.48 3.42
N GLY A 75 -22.80 -0.71 2.92
CA GLY A 75 -22.83 -1.00 1.49
C GLY A 75 -24.28 -1.10 0.98
N ASP A 76 -24.42 -1.55 -0.25
CA ASP A 76 -25.71 -1.74 -0.90
C ASP A 76 -26.58 -2.77 -0.16
N ASN A 77 -27.88 -2.73 -0.43
CA ASN A 77 -28.88 -3.64 0.15
C ASN A 77 -28.92 -3.66 1.70
N ASN A 78 -28.52 -2.55 2.34
CA ASN A 78 -28.38 -2.40 3.79
C ASN A 78 -27.37 -3.40 4.41
N SER A 79 -26.39 -3.84 3.62
CA SER A 79 -25.20 -4.52 4.12
C SER A 79 -24.31 -3.54 4.90
N GLN A 80 -23.49 -4.05 5.82
CA GLN A 80 -22.46 -3.23 6.48
C GLN A 80 -21.20 -4.09 6.71
N PHE A 81 -20.04 -3.45 6.66
CA PHE A 81 -18.75 -4.13 6.77
C PHE A 81 -17.73 -3.27 7.53
N ALA A 82 -16.77 -3.94 8.17
CA ALA A 82 -15.68 -3.29 8.90
C ALA A 82 -14.51 -3.00 7.95
N MET A 83 -14.15 -1.73 7.83
CA MET A 83 -12.98 -1.24 7.10
C MET A 83 -11.85 -0.94 8.10
N TRP A 84 -10.75 -1.66 8.01
CA TRP A 84 -9.61 -1.55 8.92
C TRP A 84 -8.60 -0.54 8.41
N LYS A 85 -8.23 0.43 9.26
CA LYS A 85 -7.09 1.31 8.97
C LYS A 85 -5.78 0.58 9.28
N ILE A 86 -4.93 0.45 8.28
CA ILE A 86 -3.59 -0.14 8.36
C ILE A 86 -2.58 1.00 8.19
N THR A 87 -1.58 1.05 9.06
CA THR A 87 -0.45 1.99 8.97
C THR A 87 0.84 1.20 8.96
N ILE A 88 1.66 1.39 7.94
CA ILE A 88 2.95 0.72 7.76
C ILE A 88 4.04 1.76 7.95
N LEU A 89 4.93 1.52 8.91
CA LEU A 89 6.09 2.35 9.18
C LEU A 89 7.28 1.82 8.39
N LEU A 90 7.91 2.72 7.63
CA LEU A 90 9.11 2.45 6.86
C LEU A 90 10.33 3.00 7.59
N GLN A 91 11.37 2.19 7.71
CA GLN A 91 12.64 2.60 8.30
C GLN A 91 13.67 2.79 7.18
N PRO A 92 14.42 3.91 7.15
CA PRO A 92 15.48 4.11 6.18
C PRO A 92 16.56 3.03 6.29
N SER A 93 17.13 2.62 5.16
CA SER A 93 18.23 1.67 5.12
C SER A 93 19.54 2.31 5.58
N VAL A 94 20.47 1.49 6.08
CA VAL A 94 21.77 1.95 6.59
C VAL A 94 22.54 2.73 5.53
N THR A 95 22.46 2.32 4.26
CA THR A 95 23.06 3.03 3.13
C THR A 95 22.58 4.47 3.01
N LEU A 96 21.26 4.70 3.16
CA LEU A 96 20.65 6.03 3.06
C LEU A 96 21.03 6.92 4.25
N ILE A 97 21.17 6.33 5.44
CA ILE A 97 21.66 7.02 6.64
C ILE A 97 23.13 7.43 6.46
N ASN A 98 23.96 6.55 5.90
CA ASN A 98 25.38 6.83 5.66
C ASN A 98 25.57 7.92 4.60
N THR A 99 24.85 7.88 3.47
CA THR A 99 24.93 8.96 2.47
C THR A 99 24.47 10.31 3.03
N ALA A 100 23.49 10.32 3.94
CA ALA A 100 23.06 11.54 4.63
C ALA A 100 24.02 12.01 5.75
N LEU A 101 24.97 11.16 6.19
CA LEU A 101 26.06 11.55 7.10
C LEU A 101 27.23 12.19 6.34
N ASP A 102 27.47 11.78 5.09
CA ASP A 102 28.63 12.23 4.30
C ASP A 102 28.42 13.59 3.62
N GLU A 103 27.17 14.00 3.33
CA GLU A 103 26.86 15.30 2.72
C GLU A 103 26.74 16.47 3.72
N ASP A 104 26.46 16.20 5.00
CA ASP A 104 26.12 17.24 5.99
C ASP A 104 27.32 17.58 6.90
N ASN A 105 27.87 18.79 6.70
CA ASN A 105 29.05 19.32 7.37
C ASN A 105 28.94 19.27 8.93
N HIS A 106 30.06 19.01 9.61
CA HIS A 106 30.14 18.58 11.02
C HIS A 106 29.29 19.41 12.03
N ASN A 107 28.09 18.93 12.37
CA ASN A 107 27.49 18.92 13.74
C ASN A 107 26.00 18.53 13.80
N ARG A 108 25.31 18.31 12.67
CA ARG A 108 23.89 17.89 12.68
C ARG A 108 23.77 16.37 12.63
N LYS A 109 22.96 15.79 13.52
CA LYS A 109 22.52 14.39 13.38
C LYS A 109 21.56 14.34 12.18
N PRO A 110 21.83 13.56 11.12
CA PRO A 110 20.93 13.50 9.98
C PRO A 110 19.60 12.88 10.40
N GLN A 111 18.54 13.68 10.30
CA GLN A 111 17.16 13.23 10.53
C GLN A 111 16.59 12.71 9.21
N VAL A 112 17.03 11.52 8.80
CA VAL A 112 16.36 10.82 7.69
C VAL A 112 14.93 10.50 8.10
N ALA A 113 13.96 11.07 7.39
CA ALA A 113 12.55 10.86 7.70
C ALA A 113 12.16 9.38 7.59
N SER A 114 11.27 8.92 8.48
CA SER A 114 10.68 7.59 8.45
C SER A 114 9.27 7.68 7.85
N PRO A 115 9.09 7.45 6.53
CA PRO A 115 7.78 7.59 5.90
C PRO A 115 6.78 6.54 6.39
N GLN A 116 5.50 6.88 6.28
CA GLN A 116 4.39 6.00 6.63
C GLN A 116 3.47 5.80 5.42
N ILE A 117 3.01 4.56 5.21
CA ILE A 117 1.95 4.25 4.25
C ILE A 117 0.67 4.01 5.06
N GLN A 118 -0.40 4.73 4.75
CA GLN A 118 -1.73 4.50 5.34
C GLN A 118 -2.67 3.95 4.27
N LEU A 119 -3.36 2.86 4.59
CA LEU A 119 -4.28 2.18 3.68
C LEU A 119 -5.47 1.60 4.44
N TYR A 120 -6.57 1.36 3.74
CA TYR A 120 -7.83 0.91 4.31
C TYR A 120 -8.28 -0.38 3.62
N LYS A 121 -8.58 -1.43 4.41
CA LYS A 121 -8.93 -2.77 3.89
C LYS A 121 -10.06 -3.43 4.68
N ARG A 122 -10.95 -4.10 3.97
CA ARG A 122 -11.95 -5.02 4.52
C ARG A 122 -11.30 -6.35 4.86
N TYR A 123 -11.90 -7.13 5.76
CA TYR A 123 -11.37 -8.44 6.14
C TYR A 123 -11.21 -9.40 4.93
N SER A 124 -12.11 -9.34 3.94
CA SER A 124 -12.04 -10.10 2.67
C SER A 124 -10.76 -9.84 1.87
N ASP A 125 -10.23 -8.61 1.91
CA ASP A 125 -9.03 -8.23 1.17
C ASP A 125 -7.78 -8.93 1.75
N PHE A 126 -7.75 -9.16 3.07
CA PHE A 126 -6.70 -9.98 3.71
C PHE A 126 -6.82 -11.46 3.34
N GLU A 127 -8.05 -11.99 3.16
CA GLU A 127 -8.26 -13.38 2.72
C GLU A 127 -7.76 -13.59 1.29
N LEU A 128 -8.06 -12.64 0.40
CA LEU A 128 -7.52 -12.61 -0.96
C LEU A 128 -5.99 -12.54 -0.94
N PHE A 129 -5.42 -11.60 -0.19
CA PHE A 129 -3.98 -11.43 -0.06
C PHE A 129 -3.27 -12.69 0.46
N ARG A 130 -3.79 -13.33 1.53
CA ARG A 130 -3.23 -14.59 2.03
C ARG A 130 -3.28 -15.70 0.98
N ARG A 131 -4.41 -15.83 0.28
CA ARG A 131 -4.60 -16.81 -0.80
C ARG A 131 -3.62 -16.58 -1.96
N MET A 132 -3.34 -15.33 -2.31
CA MET A 132 -2.36 -14.99 -3.35
C MET A 132 -0.93 -15.36 -2.95
N ILE A 133 -0.49 -15.03 -1.73
CA ILE A 133 0.84 -15.42 -1.22
C ILE A 133 0.98 -16.95 -1.17
N VAL A 134 0.04 -17.64 -0.52
CA VAL A 134 0.08 -19.11 -0.39
C VAL A 134 0.09 -19.78 -1.77
N GLY A 135 -0.81 -19.35 -2.67
CA GLY A 135 -0.89 -19.90 -4.02
C GLY A 135 0.34 -19.61 -4.89
N LYS A 136 1.10 -18.54 -4.62
CA LYS A 136 2.35 -18.26 -5.33
C LYS A 136 3.51 -19.13 -4.85
N ILE A 137 3.63 -19.35 -3.55
CA ILE A 137 4.67 -20.20 -2.98
C ILE A 137 4.42 -21.66 -3.37
N GLN A 138 3.16 -22.14 -3.30
CA GLN A 138 2.77 -23.47 -3.77
C GLN A 138 3.11 -23.71 -5.26
N LYS A 139 3.00 -22.69 -6.11
CA LYS A 139 3.38 -22.78 -7.54
C LYS A 139 4.88 -22.97 -7.79
N GLN A 140 5.75 -22.82 -6.77
CA GLN A 140 7.18 -23.13 -6.89
C GLN A 140 7.48 -24.63 -6.69
N GLY A 141 6.49 -25.45 -6.32
CA GLY A 141 6.61 -26.90 -6.13
C GLY A 141 6.87 -27.33 -4.69
N ASP A 142 7.02 -28.64 -4.49
CA ASP A 142 7.04 -29.30 -3.18
C ASP A 142 8.45 -29.40 -2.55
N SER A 143 9.33 -28.42 -2.80
CA SER A 143 10.64 -28.36 -2.11
C SER A 143 10.45 -28.20 -0.61
N PRO A 144 11.26 -28.87 0.25
CA PRO A 144 11.20 -28.68 1.71
C PRO A 144 11.29 -27.20 2.12
N ASP A 145 12.05 -26.38 1.40
CA ASP A 145 12.17 -24.94 1.67
C ASP A 145 10.84 -24.20 1.51
N PHE A 146 10.05 -24.54 0.49
CA PHE A 146 8.73 -23.95 0.27
C PHE A 146 7.70 -24.46 1.28
N ILE A 147 7.79 -25.72 1.71
CA ILE A 147 6.96 -26.28 2.79
C ILE A 147 7.24 -25.55 4.11
N ILE A 148 8.53 -25.34 4.44
CA ILE A 148 8.95 -24.56 5.61
C ILE A 148 8.46 -23.11 5.48
N LEU A 149 8.59 -22.48 4.30
CA LEU A 149 8.13 -21.11 4.08
C LEU A 149 6.60 -20.96 4.21
N LEU A 150 5.83 -21.91 3.70
CA LEU A 150 4.36 -21.96 3.88
C LEU A 150 3.98 -22.07 5.36
N SER A 151 4.76 -22.82 6.15
CA SER A 151 4.54 -22.94 7.60
C SER A 151 4.78 -21.63 8.37
N LYS A 152 5.66 -20.75 7.85
CA LYS A 152 5.91 -19.40 8.39
C LYS A 152 4.77 -18.41 8.14
N ILE A 153 3.81 -18.69 7.24
CA ILE A 153 2.70 -17.77 6.93
C ILE A 153 1.65 -17.81 8.05
N PRO A 154 1.38 -16.70 8.75
CA PRO A 154 0.39 -16.69 9.82
C PRO A 154 -1.01 -17.08 9.33
N LYS A 155 -1.81 -17.66 10.24
CA LYS A 155 -3.24 -17.83 10.02
C LYS A 155 -3.94 -16.48 10.23
N LEU A 156 -5.01 -16.22 9.46
CA LEU A 156 -5.88 -15.08 9.71
C LEU A 156 -6.71 -15.31 10.98
N PRO A 157 -7.12 -14.24 11.71
CA PRO A 157 -8.10 -14.38 12.78
C PRO A 157 -9.42 -14.93 12.22
N PRO A 158 -10.17 -15.72 13.00
CA PRO A 158 -11.31 -16.48 12.48
C PRO A 158 -12.39 -15.60 11.84
N LYS A 159 -13.12 -16.17 10.88
CA LYS A 159 -14.37 -15.60 10.34
C LYS A 159 -15.41 -15.39 11.45
N VAL A 160 -16.35 -14.49 11.22
CA VAL A 160 -17.55 -14.44 12.07
C VAL A 160 -18.51 -15.50 11.58
N PRO A 161 -19.04 -16.40 12.43
CA PRO A 161 -19.88 -17.51 11.97
C PRO A 161 -21.10 -17.09 11.12
N TRP A 162 -21.66 -15.89 11.35
CA TRP A 162 -22.81 -15.41 10.59
C TRP A 162 -22.48 -14.86 9.19
N TYR A 163 -21.20 -14.68 8.85
CA TYR A 163 -20.78 -14.27 7.50
C TYR A 163 -21.15 -15.36 6.48
N ASP A 164 -20.95 -16.63 6.85
CA ASP A 164 -21.30 -17.79 6.04
C ASP A 164 -22.81 -18.11 6.11
N MET A 165 -23.52 -17.64 7.15
CA MET A 165 -24.97 -17.85 7.33
C MET A 165 -25.86 -16.74 6.73
N TRP A 166 -25.30 -15.82 5.90
CA TRP A 166 -26.02 -14.68 5.29
C TRP A 166 -26.73 -13.73 6.27
N GLN A 167 -26.45 -13.83 7.57
CA GLN A 167 -27.10 -13.03 8.62
C GLN A 167 -26.34 -11.69 8.82
N TYR A 168 -26.02 -11.00 7.72
CA TYR A 168 -25.33 -9.70 7.74
C TYR A 168 -26.01 -8.66 8.62
N ARG A 169 -27.34 -8.73 8.81
CA ARG A 169 -28.07 -7.83 9.73
C ARG A 169 -27.77 -8.07 11.22
N LYS A 170 -27.13 -9.19 11.58
CA LYS A 170 -26.68 -9.52 12.95
C LYS A 170 -25.17 -9.34 13.10
N LEU A 171 -24.63 -8.22 12.62
CA LEU A 171 -23.22 -7.91 12.77
C LEU A 171 -22.80 -7.91 14.24
N ASN A 172 -21.89 -8.82 14.58
CA ASN A 172 -21.37 -8.95 15.94
C ASN A 172 -20.32 -7.86 16.21
N TYR A 173 -20.76 -6.64 16.50
CA TYR A 173 -19.92 -5.51 16.91
C TYR A 173 -19.43 -5.61 18.36
N ASN A 174 -19.33 -6.81 18.93
CA ASN A 174 -18.73 -6.99 20.24
C ASN A 174 -17.29 -6.44 20.21
N LYS A 175 -17.04 -5.41 21.03
CA LYS A 175 -15.76 -4.70 21.10
C LYS A 175 -14.58 -5.63 21.36
N LYS A 176 -14.76 -6.68 22.18
CA LYS A 176 -13.74 -7.72 22.42
C LYS A 176 -13.36 -8.44 21.14
N TRP A 177 -14.36 -8.89 20.38
CA TRP A 177 -14.15 -9.60 19.12
C TRP A 177 -13.48 -8.71 18.05
N LEU A 178 -13.86 -7.42 17.97
CA LEU A 178 -13.19 -6.45 17.11
C LEU A 178 -11.71 -6.26 17.50
N ILE A 179 -11.40 -6.15 18.79
CA ILE A 179 -10.02 -6.03 19.29
C ILE A 179 -9.20 -7.30 18.97
N GLU A 180 -9.75 -8.49 19.20
CA GLU A 180 -9.09 -9.77 18.88
C GLU A 180 -8.81 -9.90 17.38
N ARG A 181 -9.77 -9.52 16.52
CA ARG A 181 -9.56 -9.49 15.07
C ARG A 181 -8.51 -8.44 14.68
N ARG A 182 -8.53 -7.24 15.25
CA ARG A 182 -7.52 -6.19 15.01
C ARG A 182 -6.10 -6.72 15.26
N ILE A 183 -5.89 -7.35 16.43
CA ILE A 183 -4.61 -7.94 16.84
C ILE A 183 -4.20 -9.08 15.91
N GLY A 184 -5.14 -9.93 15.50
CA GLY A 184 -4.88 -11.02 14.56
C GLY A 184 -4.45 -10.52 13.17
N LEU A 185 -5.08 -9.44 12.68
CA LEU A 185 -4.70 -8.81 11.40
C LEU A 185 -3.34 -8.11 11.48
N GLU A 186 -3.02 -7.45 12.60
CA GLU A 186 -1.70 -6.85 12.85
C GLU A 186 -0.60 -7.91 12.90
N THR A 187 -0.82 -9.00 13.65
CA THR A 187 0.10 -10.15 13.72
C THR A 187 0.30 -10.79 12.35
N PHE A 188 -0.78 -10.98 11.59
CA PHE A 188 -0.75 -11.56 10.25
C PHE A 188 0.08 -10.71 9.27
N LEU A 189 -0.15 -9.40 9.20
CA LEU A 189 0.60 -8.52 8.29
C LEU A 189 2.08 -8.41 8.70
N ASN A 190 2.39 -8.24 9.98
CA ASN A 190 3.78 -8.19 10.44
C ASN A 190 4.54 -9.49 10.11
N GLY A 191 3.92 -10.67 10.35
CA GLY A 191 4.54 -11.96 10.03
C GLY A 191 4.80 -12.18 8.53
N ILE A 192 4.13 -11.45 7.65
CA ILE A 192 4.38 -11.44 6.20
C ILE A 192 5.44 -10.40 5.83
N VAL A 193 5.22 -9.11 6.15
CA VAL A 193 6.06 -8.02 5.61
C VAL A 193 7.41 -7.86 6.30
N LEU A 194 7.60 -8.44 7.49
CA LEU A 194 8.89 -8.48 8.19
C LEU A 194 9.69 -9.76 7.85
N ASN A 195 9.07 -10.73 7.18
CA ASN A 195 9.73 -11.96 6.76
C ASN A 195 10.37 -11.76 5.38
N ARG A 196 11.70 -11.63 5.35
CA ARG A 196 12.47 -11.34 4.12
C ARG A 196 12.23 -12.37 3.02
N ASP A 197 12.16 -13.65 3.35
CA ASP A 197 11.92 -14.75 2.40
C ASP A 197 10.57 -14.57 1.68
N ILE A 198 9.51 -14.26 2.45
CA ILE A 198 8.17 -14.00 1.92
C ILE A 198 8.16 -12.70 1.10
N VAL A 199 8.80 -11.62 1.58
CA VAL A 199 8.84 -10.33 0.88
C VAL A 199 9.56 -10.44 -0.46
N GLN A 200 10.67 -11.17 -0.52
CA GLN A 200 11.44 -11.37 -1.75
C GLN A 200 10.65 -12.19 -2.78
N MET A 201 9.97 -13.26 -2.34
CA MET A 201 9.23 -14.16 -3.23
C MET A 201 7.87 -13.59 -3.67
N CYS A 202 7.16 -12.91 -2.76
CA CYS A 202 5.80 -12.42 -2.95
C CYS A 202 5.72 -10.89 -3.12
N ARG A 203 6.79 -10.25 -3.62
CA ARG A 203 6.88 -8.79 -3.78
C ARG A 203 5.71 -8.19 -4.55
N SER A 204 5.29 -8.79 -5.66
CA SER A 204 4.18 -8.29 -6.49
C SER A 204 2.83 -8.36 -5.77
N GLU A 205 2.58 -9.41 -4.99
CA GLU A 205 1.33 -9.61 -4.27
C GLU A 205 1.24 -8.66 -3.07
N ILE A 206 2.38 -8.38 -2.42
CA ILE A 206 2.49 -7.35 -1.39
C ILE A 206 2.22 -5.97 -1.99
N LEU A 207 2.90 -5.59 -3.08
CA LEU A 207 2.67 -4.29 -3.74
C LEU A 207 1.21 -4.13 -4.18
N GLN A 208 0.61 -5.16 -4.79
CA GLN A 208 -0.80 -5.13 -5.18
C GLN A 208 -1.73 -4.93 -3.97
N PHE A 209 -1.43 -5.56 -2.82
CA PHE A 209 -2.19 -5.34 -1.58
C PHE A 209 -2.02 -3.91 -1.05
N LEU A 210 -0.86 -3.26 -1.23
CA LEU A 210 -0.63 -1.89 -0.80
C LEU A 210 -1.24 -0.83 -1.73
N GLU A 211 -1.21 -1.07 -3.04
CA GLU A 211 -1.59 -0.08 -4.06
C GLU A 211 -3.11 0.01 -4.31
N TYR A 212 -3.80 -1.12 -4.44
CA TYR A 212 -5.18 -1.13 -4.94
C TYR A 212 -6.20 -1.19 -3.79
N PRO A 213 -7.12 -0.21 -3.62
CA PRO A 213 -8.40 -0.54 -3.01
C PRO A 213 -9.06 -1.61 -3.90
N THR A 214 -9.44 -2.74 -3.31
CA THR A 214 -10.03 -3.85 -4.05
C THR A 214 -11.44 -3.48 -4.48
N SER A 215 -11.56 -2.98 -5.71
CA SER A 215 -12.84 -2.87 -6.41
C SER A 215 -13.45 -4.27 -6.56
N GLU A 216 -14.67 -4.43 -6.07
CA GLU A 216 -15.57 -5.54 -6.44
C GLU A 216 -16.40 -5.14 -7.66
#